data_AF-A0A355CBG2-F1
#
_entry.id   AF-A0A355CBG2-F1
#
_cell.length_a   1.000
_cell.length_b   1.000
_cell.length_c   1.000
_cell.angle_alpha   90.00
_cell.angle_beta   90.00
_cell.angle_gamma   90.00
#
_symmetry.space_group_name_H-M   'P 1'
#
loop_
_entity.id
_entity.type
_entity.pdbx_description
1 polymer ?
#
loop_
_entity_poly.entity_id
_entity_poly.type
_entity_poly.pdbx_seq_one_letter_code
_entity_poly.pdbx_strand_id
1 'polypeptide(L)'
;FRNGSTNATRESQFLKDIDPRFLLMEQKALTPARDELADGFWESLRQKRESSVFVRPSSRIPVNRTENSSLQLSEEAGQLREGNVIEHERFGRGVVTSIEQSGGDKRAFVDFDSAGQKQLLLKFAKFKIVQ
;
A
#
# COMPACT_ATOMS: atom_id res chain seq x y z
N PHE A 1 24.56 19.59 -6.45
CA PHE A 1 25.72 19.98 -5.64
C PHE A 1 25.48 21.36 -5.05
N ARG A 2 25.33 21.44 -3.72
CA ARG A 2 25.47 22.68 -2.95
C ARG A 2 26.35 22.28 -1.76
N ASN A 3 27.56 22.83 -1.71
CA ASN A 3 28.63 22.58 -0.72
C ASN A 3 29.45 21.28 -0.81
N GLY A 4 29.47 20.59 -1.97
CA GLY A 4 30.50 19.57 -2.25
C GLY A 4 30.56 18.33 -1.34
N SER A 5 29.61 18.11 -0.43
CA SER A 5 29.58 16.91 0.40
C SER A 5 28.87 15.75 -0.31
N THR A 6 29.61 14.69 -0.61
CA THR A 6 29.04 13.39 -0.99
C THR A 6 28.59 12.69 0.28
N ASN A 7 27.30 12.77 0.61
CA ASN A 7 26.74 11.95 1.67
C ASN A 7 26.75 10.49 1.19
N ALA A 8 27.47 9.62 1.90
CA ALA A 8 27.41 8.19 1.66
C ALA A 8 25.96 7.72 1.86
N THR A 9 25.45 6.93 0.91
CA THR A 9 24.13 6.33 1.03
C THR A 9 24.14 5.40 2.24
N ARG A 10 23.23 5.63 3.21
CA ARG A 10 23.07 4.69 4.32
C ARG A 10 22.54 3.38 3.76
N GLU A 11 23.05 2.26 4.27
CA GLU A 11 22.59 0.94 3.87
C GLU A 11 21.09 0.74 4.12
N SER A 12 20.46 -0.10 3.30
CA SER A 12 19.04 -0.39 3.43
C SER A 12 18.76 -1.15 4.73
N GLN A 13 17.73 -0.75 5.48
CA GLN A 13 17.31 -1.45 6.69
C GLN A 13 16.89 -2.90 6.42
N PHE A 14 16.47 -3.19 5.18
CA PHE A 14 16.10 -4.54 4.73
C PHE A 14 17.27 -5.51 4.62
N LEU A 15 18.52 -5.06 4.62
CA LEU A 15 19.68 -5.97 4.59
C LEU A 15 19.76 -6.85 5.84
N LYS A 16 19.18 -6.41 6.97
CA LYS A 16 19.12 -7.17 8.22
C LYS A 16 18.04 -8.25 8.21
N ASP A 17 17.07 -8.15 7.31
CA ASP A 17 15.94 -9.07 7.19
C ASP A 17 16.24 -10.22 6.20
N ILE A 18 17.36 -10.15 5.46
CA ILE A 18 17.79 -11.16 4.49
C ILE A 18 18.70 -12.18 5.22
N ASP A 19 18.44 -13.48 5.03
CA ASP A 19 19.30 -14.54 5.58
C ASP A 19 20.74 -14.39 5.04
N PRO A 20 21.78 -14.32 5.90
CA PRO A 20 23.17 -14.11 5.50
C PRO A 20 23.70 -15.04 4.41
N ARG A 21 23.14 -16.25 4.26
CA ARG A 21 23.54 -17.19 3.20
C ARG A 21 23.19 -16.72 1.79
N PHE A 22 22.25 -15.79 1.66
CA PHE A 22 21.86 -15.17 0.39
C PHE A 22 22.56 -13.83 0.14
N LEU A 23 23.39 -13.37 1.09
CA LEU A 23 24.21 -12.18 0.93
C LEU A 23 25.62 -12.58 0.47
N LEU A 24 26.04 -12.07 -0.69
CA LEU A 24 27.44 -12.14 -1.14
C LEU A 24 28.24 -11.04 -0.41
N MET A 25 28.50 -11.27 0.88
CA MET A 25 29.46 -10.47 1.62
C MET A 25 30.85 -11.10 1.45
N GLU A 26 31.74 -10.44 0.71
CA GLU A 26 33.15 -10.83 0.67
C GLU A 26 33.69 -10.75 2.11
N GLN A 27 34.16 -11.88 2.64
CA GLN A 27 34.70 -11.98 4.00
C GLN A 27 36.04 -11.24 4.10
N LYS A 28 36.03 -9.91 4.00
CA LYS A 28 37.11 -9.11 4.53
C LYS A 28 36.83 -8.92 6.01
N ALA A 29 37.60 -9.62 6.83
CA ALA A 29 37.55 -9.64 8.28
C ALA A 29 37.00 -8.33 8.86
N LEU A 30 35.75 -8.40 9.35
CA LEU A 30 35.22 -7.40 10.27
C LEU A 30 35.98 -7.57 11.58
N THR A 31 37.13 -6.91 11.69
CA THR A 31 37.57 -6.46 12.99
C THR A 31 36.45 -5.58 13.56
N PRO A 32 36.01 -5.77 14.81
CA PRO A 32 35.11 -4.83 15.46
C PRO A 32 35.92 -3.59 15.86
N ALA A 33 36.36 -2.80 14.88
CA ALA A 33 36.74 -1.42 15.12
C ALA A 33 35.45 -0.64 15.32
N ARG A 34 34.93 -0.72 16.55
CA ARG A 34 33.91 0.19 17.06
C ARG A 34 34.47 1.60 16.92
N ASP A 35 33.87 2.42 16.08
CA ASP A 35 34.09 3.87 16.06
C ASP A 35 33.57 4.46 17.38
N GLU A 36 34.45 4.44 18.39
CA GLU A 36 34.35 4.90 19.78
C GLU A 36 34.03 6.41 19.98
N LEU A 37 33.53 7.12 18.97
CA LEU A 37 33.38 8.59 19.04
C LEU A 37 31.96 9.10 18.83
N ALA A 38 31.02 8.24 18.42
CA ALA A 38 29.60 8.61 18.28
C ALA A 38 28.69 8.02 19.38
N ASP A 39 29.17 7.03 20.14
CA ASP A 39 28.34 6.27 21.09
C ASP A 39 28.05 7.04 22.39
N GLY A 40 28.95 7.93 22.85
CA GLY A 40 28.77 8.59 24.16
C GLY A 40 27.52 9.48 24.28
N PHE A 41 27.10 10.13 23.19
CA PHE A 41 25.90 10.97 23.21
C PHE A 41 24.60 10.14 23.24
N TRP A 42 24.57 9.03 22.50
CA TRP A 42 23.40 8.16 22.42
C TRP A 42 23.31 7.20 23.62
N GLU A 43 24.43 6.83 24.24
CA GLU A 43 24.49 6.01 25.46
C GLU A 43 23.85 6.73 26.66
N SER A 44 24.20 8.02 26.86
CA SER A 44 23.61 8.87 27.90
C SER A 44 22.09 9.03 27.72
N LEU A 45 21.63 9.16 26.47
CA LEU A 45 20.21 9.30 26.15
C LEU A 45 19.45 7.97 26.36
N ARG A 46 20.10 6.84 26.10
CA ARG A 46 19.55 5.49 26.29
C ARG A 46 19.46 5.14 27.78
N GLN A 47 20.48 5.45 28.56
CA GLN A 47 20.52 5.22 30.01
C GLN A 47 19.43 6.02 30.76
N LYS A 48 19.05 7.20 30.27
CA LYS A 48 17.93 7.99 30.81
C LYS A 48 16.56 7.42 30.44
N ARG A 49 16.45 6.61 29.38
CA ARG A 49 15.19 5.98 28.94
C ARG A 49 14.89 4.66 29.65
N GLU A 50 15.89 4.04 30.25
CA GLU A 50 15.76 2.73 30.92
C GLU A 50 15.26 2.84 32.36
N SER A 51 15.36 4.01 33.01
CA SER A 51 14.80 4.24 34.35
C SER A 51 13.32 4.64 34.35
N SER A 52 12.72 4.89 33.19
CA SER A 52 11.30 5.17 33.06
C SER A 52 10.55 3.95 32.55
N VAL A 53 9.70 3.37 33.39
CA VAL A 53 8.70 2.37 33.02
C VAL A 53 8.02 2.81 31.72
N PHE A 54 8.04 1.91 30.75
CA PHE A 54 7.66 2.09 29.37
C PHE A 54 6.22 2.58 29.20
N VAL A 55 6.03 3.89 29.04
CA VAL A 55 4.81 4.44 28.45
C VAL A 55 5.14 4.82 27.01
N ARG A 56 4.68 4.01 26.05
CA ARG A 56 4.72 4.38 24.62
C ARG A 56 3.84 5.63 24.44
N PRO A 57 4.34 6.79 23.97
CA PRO A 57 3.46 7.86 23.57
C PRO A 57 2.76 7.45 22.26
N SER A 58 1.58 6.84 22.40
CA SER A 58 0.65 6.64 21.30
C SER A 58 -0.02 7.98 20.98
N SER A 59 0.70 8.88 20.32
CA SER A 59 0.03 9.95 19.57
C SER A 59 -0.31 9.42 18.19
N ARG A 60 -1.36 8.62 18.13
CA ARG A 60 -2.07 8.38 16.87
C ARG A 60 -2.97 9.60 16.69
N ILE A 61 -2.60 10.49 15.77
CA ILE A 61 -3.55 11.48 15.27
C ILE A 61 -4.73 10.68 14.70
N PRO A 62 -5.96 10.83 15.22
CA PRO A 62 -7.10 10.19 14.61
C PRO A 62 -7.26 10.85 13.23
N VAL A 63 -6.88 10.14 12.18
CA VAL A 63 -7.48 10.38 10.88
C VAL A 63 -8.95 10.09 11.11
N ASN A 64 -9.78 11.14 11.09
CA ASN A 64 -11.21 10.97 10.91
C ASN A 64 -11.35 10.09 9.68
N ARG A 65 -11.60 8.80 9.90
CA ARG A 65 -12.28 7.98 8.89
C ARG A 65 -13.56 8.74 8.70
N THR A 66 -13.64 9.51 7.60
CA THR A 66 -14.93 9.86 7.04
C THR A 66 -15.68 8.56 7.05
N GLU A 67 -16.73 8.53 7.87
CA GLU A 67 -17.48 7.33 8.15
C GLU A 67 -17.72 6.69 6.80
N ASN A 68 -17.36 5.41 6.71
CA ASN A 68 -17.80 4.59 5.61
C ASN A 68 -19.32 4.71 5.66
N SER A 69 -19.88 5.70 4.97
CA SER A 69 -21.21 5.63 4.43
C SER A 69 -21.22 4.23 3.86
N SER A 70 -22.06 3.37 4.40
CA SER A 70 -22.45 2.16 3.73
C SER A 70 -22.83 2.62 2.34
N LEU A 71 -21.87 2.58 1.41
CA LEU A 71 -22.08 2.86 0.02
C LEU A 71 -22.88 1.64 -0.39
N GLN A 72 -24.19 1.76 -0.16
CA GLN A 72 -25.17 0.81 -0.60
C GLN A 72 -24.82 0.57 -2.06
N LEU A 73 -24.67 -0.71 -2.43
CA LEU A 73 -24.51 -1.09 -3.82
C LEU A 73 -25.56 -0.30 -4.60
N SER A 74 -25.11 0.47 -5.59
CA SER A 74 -26.03 1.26 -6.38
C SER A 74 -27.08 0.32 -6.95
N GLU A 75 -28.33 0.77 -7.05
CA GLU A 75 -29.43 -0.11 -7.50
C GLU A 75 -29.11 -0.76 -8.87
N GLU A 76 -28.32 -0.06 -9.70
CA GLU A 76 -27.82 -0.59 -10.98
C GLU A 76 -26.88 -1.80 -10.80
N ALA A 77 -26.03 -1.82 -9.77
CA ALA A 77 -25.15 -2.96 -9.47
C ALA A 77 -25.93 -4.22 -9.04
N GLY A 78 -27.11 -4.05 -8.45
CA GLY A 78 -28.02 -5.15 -8.12
C GLY A 78 -28.68 -5.75 -9.36
N GLN A 79 -29.03 -4.90 -10.33
CA GLN A 79 -29.76 -5.28 -11.55
C GLN A 79 -28.85 -5.78 -12.67
N LEU A 80 -27.54 -5.53 -12.58
CA LEU A 80 -26.56 -5.91 -13.59
C LEU A 80 -26.50 -7.43 -13.81
N ARG A 81 -26.64 -7.83 -15.07
CA ARG A 81 -26.53 -9.22 -15.56
C ARG A 81 -25.47 -9.33 -16.65
N GLU A 82 -24.99 -10.56 -16.85
CA GLU A 82 -24.13 -10.89 -17.99
C GLU A 82 -24.84 -10.59 -19.31
N GLY A 83 -24.10 -10.07 -20.29
CA GLY A 83 -24.62 -9.60 -21.58
C GLY A 83 -25.25 -8.21 -21.57
N ASN A 84 -25.39 -7.54 -20.42
CA ASN A 84 -25.86 -6.16 -20.41
C ASN A 84 -24.85 -5.20 -21.04
N VAL A 85 -25.38 -4.19 -21.73
CA VAL A 85 -24.60 -3.06 -22.23
C VAL A 85 -24.61 -1.97 -21.18
N ILE A 86 -23.43 -1.56 -20.75
CA ILE A 86 -23.24 -0.49 -19.77
C ILE A 86 -22.44 0.65 -20.38
N GLU A 87 -22.65 1.85 -19.86
CA GLU A 87 -21.82 3.03 -20.11
C GLU A 87 -21.16 3.47 -18.81
N HIS A 88 -19.83 3.44 -18.77
CA HIS A 88 -19.02 3.85 -17.63
C HIS A 88 -18.34 5.19 -17.88
N GLU A 89 -18.31 6.08 -16.87
CA GLU A 89 -17.84 7.47 -16.99
C GLU A 89 -16.45 7.60 -17.64
N ARG A 90 -15.52 6.68 -17.31
CA ARG A 90 -14.14 6.70 -17.83
C ARG A 90 -13.90 5.81 -19.05
N PHE A 91 -14.61 4.68 -19.12
CA PHE A 91 -14.29 3.61 -20.08
C PHE A 91 -15.25 3.59 -21.27
N GLY A 92 -16.33 4.37 -21.21
CA GLY A 92 -17.35 4.44 -22.25
C GLY A 92 -18.28 3.25 -22.23
N ARG A 93 -18.79 2.89 -23.41
CA ARG A 93 -19.74 1.80 -23.60
C ARG A 93 -19.02 0.44 -23.64
N GLY A 94 -19.64 -0.57 -23.04
CA GLY A 94 -19.11 -1.93 -23.03
C GLY A 94 -20.15 -2.99 -22.66
N VAL A 95 -19.82 -4.24 -22.95
CA VAL A 95 -20.68 -5.42 -22.71
C VAL A 95 -20.14 -6.23 -21.54
N VAL A 96 -21.01 -6.57 -20.59
CA VAL A 96 -20.64 -7.41 -19.45
C VAL A 96 -20.42 -8.85 -19.90
N THR A 97 -19.19 -9.35 -19.75
CA THR A 97 -18.82 -10.72 -20.08
C THR A 97 -19.11 -11.69 -18.95
N SER A 98 -18.80 -11.32 -17.70
CA SER A 98 -19.00 -12.19 -16.53
C SER A 98 -19.12 -11.39 -15.24
N ILE A 99 -19.80 -11.96 -14.24
CA ILE A 99 -19.96 -11.36 -12.92
C ILE A 99 -19.50 -12.34 -11.83
N GLU A 100 -18.57 -11.91 -11.00
CA GLU A 100 -18.06 -12.66 -9.85
C GLU A 100 -18.46 -11.98 -8.53
N GLN A 101 -18.76 -12.77 -7.50
CA GLN A 101 -18.98 -12.26 -6.14
C GLN A 101 -18.06 -13.01 -5.18
N SER A 102 -17.11 -12.28 -4.57
CA SER A 102 -16.13 -12.85 -3.65
C SER A 102 -16.02 -12.00 -2.39
N GLY A 103 -16.20 -12.62 -1.22
CA GLY A 103 -15.96 -11.98 0.08
C GLY A 103 -16.78 -10.71 0.34
N GLY A 104 -18.01 -10.63 -0.18
CA GLY A 104 -18.91 -9.47 -0.06
C GLY A 104 -18.74 -8.41 -1.15
N ASP A 105 -17.69 -8.52 -1.97
CA ASP A 105 -17.44 -7.62 -3.09
C ASP A 105 -17.88 -8.25 -4.42
N LYS A 106 -18.72 -7.52 -5.17
CA LYS A 106 -19.19 -7.92 -6.51
C LYS A 106 -18.33 -7.25 -7.59
N ARG A 107 -17.80 -8.06 -8.50
CA ARG A 107 -16.93 -7.65 -9.62
C ARG A 107 -17.58 -8.03 -10.93
N ALA A 108 -17.40 -7.23 -11.96
CA ALA A 108 -17.84 -7.53 -13.32
C ALA A 108 -16.67 -7.40 -14.29
N PHE A 109 -16.56 -8.36 -15.21
CA PHE A 109 -15.69 -8.28 -16.37
C PHE A 109 -16.50 -7.70 -17.52
N VAL A 110 -16.00 -6.62 -18.10
CA VAL A 110 -16.70 -5.87 -19.15
C VAL A 110 -15.73 -5.64 -20.29
N ASP A 111 -16.17 -5.89 -21.51
CA ASP A 111 -15.44 -5.58 -22.73
C ASP A 111 -15.91 -4.22 -23.26
N PHE A 112 -15.05 -3.21 -23.15
CA PHE A 112 -15.34 -1.84 -23.54
C PHE A 112 -14.84 -1.54 -24.95
N ASP A 113 -15.62 -0.80 -25.73
CA ASP A 113 -15.28 -0.47 -27.13
C ASP A 113 -13.95 0.31 -27.22
N SER A 114 -13.73 1.24 -26.30
CA SER A 114 -12.53 2.11 -26.30
C SER A 114 -11.39 1.59 -25.43
N ALA A 115 -11.69 0.79 -24.40
CA ALA A 115 -10.72 0.39 -23.37
C ALA A 115 -10.42 -1.13 -23.36
N GLY A 116 -11.12 -1.92 -24.18
CA GLY A 116 -11.09 -3.38 -24.19
C GLY A 116 -11.58 -3.99 -22.88
N GLN A 117 -11.17 -5.23 -22.63
CA GLN A 117 -11.56 -5.95 -21.42
C GLN A 117 -11.04 -5.28 -20.14
N LYS A 118 -11.93 -5.04 -19.18
CA LYS A 118 -11.65 -4.46 -17.87
C LYS A 118 -12.44 -5.17 -16.77
N GLN A 119 -11.88 -5.10 -15.57
CA GLN A 119 -12.55 -5.55 -14.36
C GLN A 119 -13.05 -4.34 -13.58
N LEU A 120 -14.33 -4.34 -13.23
CA LEU A 120 -15.00 -3.29 -12.46
C LEU A 120 -15.38 -3.83 -11.09
N LEU A 121 -15.07 -3.08 -10.05
CA LEU A 121 -15.57 -3.35 -8.71
C LEU A 121 -16.86 -2.56 -8.53
N LEU A 122 -18.01 -3.25 -8.52
CA LEU A 122 -19.31 -2.62 -8.74
C LEU A 122 -19.67 -1.57 -7.68
N LYS A 123 -19.25 -1.75 -6.42
CA LYS A 123 -19.47 -0.78 -5.34
C LYS A 123 -18.81 0.61 -5.56
N PHE A 124 -17.86 0.70 -6.49
CA PHE A 124 -17.17 1.95 -6.82
C PHE A 124 -17.32 2.36 -8.28
N ALA A 125 -17.87 1.47 -9.12
CA ALA A 125 -18.02 1.72 -10.53
C ALA A 125 -19.22 2.65 -10.76
N LYS A 126 -18.98 3.76 -11.45
CA LYS A 126 -20.05 4.66 -11.88
C LYS A 126 -20.42 4.32 -13.31
N PHE A 127 -21.48 3.55 -13.47
CA PHE A 127 -21.99 3.15 -14.77
C PHE A 127 -23.51 3.27 -14.83
N LYS A 128 -24.03 3.38 -16.04
CA LYS A 128 -25.46 3.31 -16.34
C LYS A 128 -25.71 2.09 -17.21
N ILE A 129 -26.82 1.40 -16.98
CA ILE A 129 -27.26 0.31 -17.86
C ILE A 129 -28.03 0.95 -19.02
N VAL A 130 -27.60 0.70 -20.26
CA VAL A 130 -28.12 1.35 -21.48
C VAL A 130 -28.89 0.35 -22.34
N GLN A 131 -29.63 -0.56 -21.67
CA GLN A 131 -30.29 -1.74 -22.22
C GLN A 131 -30.86 -1.58 -23.64
#